data_AF-A0A535S934-F1
#
_entry.id   AF-A0A535S934-F1
#
_cell.length_a   1.000
_cell.length_b   1.000
_cell.length_c   1.000
_cell.angle_alpha   90.00
_cell.angle_beta   90.00
_cell.angle_gamma   90.00
#
_symmetry.space_group_name_H-M   'P 1'
#
loop_
_entity.id
_entity.type
_entity.pdbx_description
1 polymer ?
#
loop_
_entity_poly.entity_id
_entity_poly.type
_entity_poly.pdbx_seq_one_letter_code
_entity_poly.pdbx_strand_id
1 'polypeptide(L)'
;MSTKLRAFPTATISSLTQVCDTTTNEVSNGAILEDMQLVAHLLSLGQMLCGHVHGAATRLSQEVNLATQGRAQLLLGRQVSAKRTQLSTSRVITLPVQFRHLMYGTLSVAFDAVYTEQLAIPLPVAQLLAQTCSWLLYAIEQSTFLQGQCHQLEYQVNGPLTKREREVLALMCRGYNQETIAELLSIAPATVGKHRQHIYEQLGVHSERDALLAAYLTGLFSIIEDSST
;
A
#
# COMPACT_ATOMS: atom_id res chain seq x y z
N MET A 1 5.86 -23.99 -16.99
CA MET A 1 7.06 -23.57 -16.23
C MET A 1 6.59 -22.73 -15.05
N SER A 2 6.49 -23.34 -13.87
CA SER A 2 5.89 -22.72 -12.69
C SER A 2 6.87 -21.76 -12.01
N THR A 3 6.57 -20.47 -12.06
CA THR A 3 7.29 -19.43 -11.33
C THR A 3 6.93 -19.54 -9.85
N LYS A 4 7.79 -20.22 -9.07
CA LYS A 4 7.70 -20.22 -7.61
C LYS A 4 7.84 -18.77 -7.11
N LEU A 5 6.74 -18.17 -6.64
CA LEU A 5 6.81 -16.99 -5.78
C LEU A 5 7.66 -17.36 -4.57
N ARG A 6 8.85 -16.76 -4.44
CA ARG A 6 9.64 -16.83 -3.21
C ARG A 6 8.87 -16.06 -2.14
N ALA A 7 8.49 -16.77 -1.08
CA ALA A 7 7.93 -16.18 0.13
C ALA A 7 8.90 -15.13 0.70
N PHE A 8 8.37 -13.95 1.01
CA PHE A 8 9.09 -12.92 1.76
C PHE A 8 9.17 -13.33 3.24
N PRO A 9 10.25 -13.00 3.96
CA PRO A 9 10.28 -13.19 5.40
C PRO A 9 9.31 -12.19 6.04
N THR A 10 8.12 -12.67 6.40
CA THR A 10 7.19 -11.96 7.28
C THR A 10 7.78 -12.02 8.68
N ALA A 11 8.34 -10.92 9.19
CA ALA A 11 8.57 -10.81 10.62
C ALA A 11 7.19 -10.87 11.30
N THR A 12 6.91 -11.98 11.99
CA THR A 12 5.62 -12.23 12.62
C THR A 12 5.44 -11.26 13.80
N ILE A 13 4.32 -10.53 13.80
CA ILE A 13 3.93 -9.51 14.80
C ILE A 13 3.72 -10.12 16.22
N SER A 14 3.79 -11.44 16.37
CA SER A 14 3.42 -12.17 17.60
C SER A 14 4.32 -11.95 18.84
N SER A 15 5.38 -11.16 18.80
CA SER A 15 6.28 -10.95 19.96
C SER A 15 6.14 -9.60 20.69
N LEU A 16 5.17 -8.75 20.34
CA LEU A 16 5.05 -7.39 20.91
C LEU A 16 3.92 -7.19 21.93
N THR A 17 3.14 -8.21 22.28
CA THR A 17 1.97 -8.11 23.18
C THR A 17 2.21 -8.55 24.63
N GLN A 18 3.39 -8.31 25.19
CA GLN A 18 3.61 -8.44 26.63
C GLN A 18 4.54 -7.35 27.11
N VAL A 19 3.98 -6.18 27.44
CA VAL A 19 4.24 -5.39 28.65
C VAL A 19 3.25 -4.23 28.61
N CYS A 20 2.25 -4.25 29.47
CA CYS A 20 1.64 -3.03 30.04
C CYS A 20 0.72 -3.45 31.18
N ASP A 21 1.30 -3.51 32.39
CA ASP A 21 0.53 -3.56 33.62
C ASP A 21 1.01 -2.47 34.58
N THR A 22 0.04 -1.65 34.98
CA THR A 22 -0.04 -0.80 36.18
C THR A 22 0.72 0.54 36.23
N THR A 23 -0.01 1.67 36.14
CA THR A 23 -0.41 2.54 37.28
C THR A 23 -0.62 4.03 36.92
N THR A 24 -1.68 4.60 37.50
CA THR A 24 -1.91 6.02 37.90
C THR A 24 -2.54 7.04 36.93
N ASN A 25 -3.53 7.75 37.49
CA ASN A 25 -4.74 8.30 36.84
C ASN A 25 -4.63 9.80 36.46
N GLU A 26 -3.42 10.34 36.37
CA GLU A 26 -3.14 11.69 35.82
C GLU A 26 -2.30 11.63 34.52
N VAL A 27 -1.61 10.50 34.30
CA VAL A 27 -0.91 10.15 33.05
C VAL A 27 -1.90 9.88 31.91
N SER A 28 -3.17 9.59 32.24
CA SER A 28 -4.21 9.25 31.26
C SER A 28 -4.48 10.35 30.24
N ASN A 29 -4.49 11.64 30.60
CA ASN A 29 -4.79 12.70 29.61
C ASN A 29 -3.64 12.96 28.63
N GLY A 30 -2.39 12.82 29.07
CA GLY A 30 -1.21 12.91 28.21
C GLY A 30 -1.09 11.71 27.27
N ALA A 31 -1.29 10.50 27.80
CA ALA A 31 -1.32 9.27 27.01
C ALA A 31 -2.47 9.26 25.98
N ILE A 32 -3.67 9.72 26.36
CA ILE A 32 -4.81 9.83 25.44
C ILE A 32 -4.52 10.82 24.31
N LEU A 33 -3.81 11.93 24.58
CA LEU A 33 -3.43 12.90 23.54
C LEU A 33 -2.38 12.32 22.58
N GLU A 34 -1.40 11.57 23.09
CA GLU A 34 -0.41 10.85 22.28
C GLU A 34 -1.07 9.74 21.42
N ASP A 35 -2.02 9.00 21.98
CA ASP A 35 -2.82 8.00 21.27
C ASP A 35 -3.65 8.64 20.14
N MET A 36 -4.29 9.79 20.41
CA MET A 36 -5.04 10.54 19.39
C MET A 36 -4.13 11.08 18.28
N GLN A 37 -2.92 11.52 18.60
CA GLN A 37 -1.94 11.94 17.60
C GLN A 37 -1.49 10.76 16.72
N LEU A 38 -1.22 9.61 17.33
CA LEU A 38 -0.90 8.38 16.60
C LEU A 38 -2.03 8.00 15.63
N VAL A 39 -3.28 8.00 16.10
CA VAL A 39 -4.45 7.71 15.26
C VAL A 39 -4.62 8.73 14.13
N ALA A 40 -4.37 10.02 14.40
CA ALA A 40 -4.41 11.06 13.38
C ALA A 40 -3.34 10.86 12.30
N HIS A 41 -2.12 10.48 12.69
CA HIS A 41 -1.05 10.12 11.75
C HIS A 41 -1.45 8.91 10.90
N LEU A 42 -2.01 7.85 11.50
CA LEU A 42 -2.49 6.67 10.77
C LEU A 42 -3.61 7.02 9.78
N LEU A 43 -4.55 7.87 10.18
CA LEU A 43 -5.63 8.34 9.30
C LEU A 43 -5.08 9.17 8.13
N SER A 44 -4.13 10.07 8.39
CA SER A 44 -3.46 10.89 7.38
C SER A 44 -2.74 10.01 6.34
N LEU A 45 -2.05 8.97 6.79
CA LEU A 45 -1.40 7.98 5.93
C LEU A 45 -2.43 7.15 5.14
N GLY A 46 -3.53 6.74 5.76
CA GLY A 46 -4.62 6.03 5.08
C GLY A 46 -5.26 6.87 3.96
N GLN A 47 -5.57 8.15 4.24
CA GLN A 47 -6.15 9.07 3.26
C GLN A 47 -5.21 9.33 2.06
N MET A 48 -3.90 9.35 2.31
CA MET A 48 -2.88 9.47 1.26
C MET A 48 -2.95 8.29 0.27
N LEU A 49 -3.12 7.07 0.79
CA LEU A 49 -3.23 5.86 -0.03
C LEU A 49 -4.52 5.81 -0.86
N CYS A 50 -5.59 6.47 -0.40
CA CYS A 50 -6.94 6.33 -0.98
C CYS A 50 -7.37 7.45 -1.95
N GLY A 51 -6.59 8.50 -2.21
CA GLY A 51 -7.05 9.51 -3.18
C GLY A 51 -6.20 10.76 -3.43
N HIS A 52 -5.15 11.00 -2.66
CA HIS A 52 -4.28 12.18 -2.83
C HIS A 52 -2.83 11.76 -3.02
N VAL A 53 -2.58 11.05 -4.11
CA VAL A 53 -1.25 10.48 -4.36
C VAL A 53 -0.23 11.55 -4.80
N HIS A 54 -0.72 12.68 -5.31
CA HIS A 54 0.11 13.86 -5.55
C HIS A 54 0.63 14.43 -4.22
N GLY A 55 1.95 14.51 -4.07
CA GLY A 55 2.58 14.98 -2.83
C GLY A 55 2.58 13.95 -1.68
N ALA A 56 2.09 12.73 -1.90
CA ALA A 56 2.06 11.64 -0.92
C ALA A 56 3.44 11.39 -0.29
N ALA A 57 4.47 11.27 -1.12
CA ALA A 57 5.86 11.14 -0.71
C ALA A 57 6.31 12.25 0.26
N THR A 58 6.00 13.51 -0.04
CA THR A 58 6.34 14.65 0.82
C THR A 58 5.58 14.63 2.13
N ARG A 59 4.29 14.30 2.08
CA ARG A 59 3.46 14.20 3.27
C ARG A 59 3.92 13.05 4.18
N LEU A 60 4.28 11.89 3.62
CA LEU A 60 4.85 10.79 4.40
C LEU A 60 6.12 11.23 5.13
N SER A 61 7.02 11.95 4.46
CA SER A 61 8.22 12.50 5.11
C SER A 61 7.89 13.47 6.25
N GLN A 62 6.85 14.29 6.11
CA GLN A 62 6.37 15.20 7.16
C GLN A 62 5.79 14.42 8.34
N GLU A 63 4.95 13.42 8.10
CA GLU A 63 4.35 12.58 9.14
C GLU A 63 5.43 11.81 9.92
N VAL A 64 6.44 11.26 9.24
CA VAL A 64 7.58 10.61 9.90
C VAL A 64 8.33 11.58 10.80
N ASN A 65 8.59 12.80 10.33
CA ASN A 65 9.26 13.83 11.13
C ASN A 65 8.41 14.24 12.35
N LEU A 66 7.09 14.40 12.18
CA LEU A 66 6.18 14.77 13.27
C LEU A 66 6.04 13.64 14.31
N ALA A 67 5.75 12.42 13.86
CA ALA A 67 5.58 11.25 14.73
C ALA A 67 6.85 10.89 15.52
N THR A 68 8.03 11.25 14.99
CA THR A 68 9.30 11.07 15.70
C THR A 68 9.77 12.32 16.43
N GLN A 69 8.99 13.40 16.45
CA GLN A 69 9.36 14.70 17.05
C GLN A 69 10.71 15.23 16.53
N GLY A 70 10.99 15.03 15.24
CA GLY A 70 12.23 15.45 14.58
C GLY A 70 13.41 14.50 14.76
N ARG A 71 13.27 13.41 15.53
CA ARG A 71 14.34 12.44 15.77
C ARG A 71 14.66 11.57 14.54
N ALA A 72 13.74 11.45 13.60
CA ALA A 72 13.96 10.82 12.30
C ALA A 72 13.47 11.68 11.13
N GLN A 73 14.15 11.57 10.00
CA GLN A 73 13.80 12.28 8.77
C GLN A 73 13.85 11.32 7.59
N LEU A 74 12.76 11.25 6.83
CA LEU A 74 12.67 10.47 5.60
C LEU A 74 13.02 11.36 4.39
N LEU A 75 14.10 11.01 3.69
CA LEU A 75 14.62 11.71 2.53
C LEU A 75 14.40 10.86 1.27
N LEU A 76 13.61 11.36 0.33
CA LEU A 76 13.24 10.61 -0.89
C LEU A 76 14.01 11.12 -2.11
N GLY A 77 14.24 10.26 -3.11
CA GLY A 77 15.22 10.46 -4.19
C GLY A 77 15.20 11.81 -4.94
N ARG A 78 14.05 12.45 -5.14
CA ARG A 78 13.96 13.82 -5.74
C ARG A 78 14.32 14.94 -4.75
N GLN A 79 14.19 14.70 -3.44
CA GLN A 79 14.43 15.68 -2.37
C GLN A 79 15.87 15.65 -1.81
N VAL A 80 16.63 14.59 -2.09
CA VAL A 80 18.04 14.46 -1.67
C VAL A 80 18.93 15.57 -2.28
N SER A 81 18.57 16.10 -3.47
CA SER A 81 19.34 17.15 -4.14
C SER A 81 19.02 18.56 -3.64
N ALA A 82 17.81 18.81 -3.13
CA ALA A 82 17.35 20.16 -2.74
C ALA A 82 17.55 20.50 -1.26
N LYS A 83 17.74 19.50 -0.38
CA LYS A 83 17.87 19.69 1.07
C LYS A 83 19.20 19.14 1.61
N ARG A 84 20.31 19.48 0.95
CA ARG A 84 21.67 19.28 1.48
C ARG A 84 22.04 20.32 2.55
N THR A 85 21.11 21.22 2.87
CA THR A 85 21.30 22.32 3.80
C THR A 85 20.54 22.02 5.10
N GLN A 86 21.30 21.86 6.19
CA GLN A 86 20.89 21.79 7.59
C GLN A 86 20.32 20.45 8.11
N LEU A 87 21.17 19.42 8.15
CA LEU A 87 21.31 18.63 9.39
C LEU A 87 22.58 19.16 10.07
N SER A 88 22.39 20.09 10.98
CA SER A 88 23.42 20.71 11.81
C SER A 88 24.16 19.65 12.62
N THR A 89 25.44 19.41 12.28
CA THR A 89 26.57 18.88 13.10
C THR A 89 26.41 17.62 13.97
N SER A 90 25.21 17.08 14.15
CA SER A 90 24.96 15.88 14.93
C SER A 90 25.21 14.63 14.09
N ARG A 91 25.85 13.63 14.70
CA ARG A 91 25.97 12.29 14.11
C ARG A 91 24.55 11.80 13.78
N VAL A 92 24.41 11.10 12.66
CA VAL A 92 23.17 10.43 12.25
C VAL A 92 23.52 9.05 11.72
N ILE A 93 22.59 8.11 11.86
CA ILE A 93 22.60 6.87 11.07
C ILE A 93 21.64 7.00 9.90
N THR A 94 21.91 6.25 8.83
CA THR A 94 21.04 6.17 7.67
C THR A 94 20.61 4.73 7.43
N LEU A 95 19.32 4.53 7.23
CA LEU A 95 18.72 3.25 6.89
C LEU A 95 18.09 3.37 5.49
N PRO A 96 18.28 2.38 4.61
CA PRO A 96 17.69 2.42 3.28
C PRO A 96 16.17 2.26 3.36
N VAL A 97 15.44 3.03 2.55
CA VAL A 97 14.00 2.87 2.34
C VAL A 97 13.81 2.40 0.91
N GLN A 98 13.61 1.10 0.77
CA GLN A 98 13.60 0.40 -0.51
C GLN A 98 12.64 -0.77 -0.49
N PHE A 99 12.06 -1.08 -1.65
CA PHE A 99 11.26 -2.27 -1.84
C PHE A 99 11.73 -3.03 -3.08
N ARG A 100 12.09 -4.31 -2.89
CA ARG A 100 12.71 -5.14 -3.94
C ARG A 100 13.97 -4.48 -4.52
N HIS A 101 13.93 -4.06 -5.78
CA HIS A 101 15.04 -3.42 -6.49
C HIS A 101 14.90 -1.90 -6.57
N LEU A 102 13.83 -1.33 -6.02
CA LEU A 102 13.53 0.09 -6.09
C LEU A 102 13.91 0.78 -4.79
N MET A 103 14.84 1.73 -4.88
CA MET A 103 15.26 2.59 -3.78
C MET A 103 14.41 3.86 -3.81
N TYR A 104 13.57 4.06 -2.78
CA TYR A 104 12.76 5.26 -2.66
C TYR A 104 13.51 6.40 -1.97
N GLY A 105 14.29 6.08 -0.94
CA GLY A 105 15.06 7.06 -0.19
C GLY A 105 15.87 6.48 0.96
N THR A 106 16.14 7.33 1.93
CA THR A 106 16.82 6.99 3.19
C THR A 106 16.07 7.56 4.38
N LEU A 107 16.05 6.82 5.48
CA LEU A 107 15.63 7.29 6.78
C LEU A 107 16.88 7.68 7.58
N SER A 108 17.01 8.95 7.93
CA SER A 108 18.06 9.45 8.80
C SER A 108 17.57 9.52 10.23
N VAL A 109 18.33 9.00 11.19
CA VAL A 109 17.99 9.06 12.62
C VAL A 109 19.13 9.73 13.39
N ALA A 110 18.77 10.72 14.21
CA ALA A 110 19.73 11.47 15.00
C ALA A 110 20.18 10.72 16.26
N PHE A 111 21.37 11.04 16.74
CA PHE A 111 21.81 10.66 18.08
C PHE A 111 21.18 11.58 19.13
N ASP A 112 21.05 11.07 20.35
CA ASP A 112 20.49 11.79 21.48
C ASP A 112 21.37 12.99 21.83
N ALA A 113 20.74 14.13 22.12
CA ALA A 113 21.43 15.38 22.41
C ALA A 113 22.11 15.39 23.79
N VAL A 114 21.58 14.61 24.73
CA VAL A 114 22.09 14.46 26.11
C VAL A 114 23.10 13.30 26.16
N TYR A 115 22.79 12.19 25.49
CA TYR A 115 23.64 10.99 25.44
C TYR A 115 24.17 10.76 24.01
N THR A 116 25.28 11.42 23.67
CA THR A 116 25.83 11.49 22.30
C THR A 116 26.23 10.14 21.67
N GLU A 117 26.30 9.06 22.45
CA GLU A 117 26.55 7.69 21.96
C GLU A 117 25.28 6.85 21.76
N GLN A 118 24.13 7.33 22.23
CA GLN A 118 22.85 6.66 22.05
C GLN A 118 22.06 7.28 20.90
N LEU A 119 21.30 6.46 20.19
CA LEU A 119 20.36 6.93 19.18
C LEU A 119 19.14 7.54 19.86
N ALA A 120 18.63 8.65 19.32
CA ALA A 120 17.43 9.31 19.84
C ALA A 120 16.17 8.42 19.75
N ILE A 121 16.24 7.37 18.91
CA ILE A 121 15.27 6.28 18.83
C ILE A 121 16.06 4.96 18.83
N PRO A 122 15.64 3.93 19.59
CA PRO A 122 16.29 2.62 19.57
C PRO A 122 16.41 2.06 18.14
N LEU A 123 17.56 1.48 17.81
CA LEU A 123 17.83 0.95 16.47
C LEU A 123 16.74 0.01 15.92
N PRO A 124 16.16 -0.92 16.72
CA PRO A 124 15.07 -1.77 16.23
C PRO A 124 13.83 -0.97 15.79
N VAL A 125 13.50 0.10 16.50
CA VAL A 125 12.37 0.98 16.15
C VAL A 125 12.67 1.77 14.89
N ALA A 126 13.91 2.25 14.72
CA ALA A 126 14.35 2.92 13.48
C ALA A 126 14.27 1.98 12.26
N GLN A 127 14.64 0.70 12.42
CA GLN A 127 14.53 -0.31 11.37
C GLN A 127 13.08 -0.59 10.99
N LEU A 128 12.20 -0.76 11.98
CA LEU A 128 10.76 -0.92 11.75
C LEU A 128 10.18 0.29 11.02
N LEU A 129 10.54 1.51 11.43
CA LEU A 129 10.09 2.73 10.77
C LEU A 129 10.54 2.80 9.31
N ALA A 130 11.80 2.46 9.01
CA ALA A 130 12.31 2.41 7.63
C ALA A 130 11.57 1.36 6.77
N GLN A 131 11.27 0.20 7.36
CA GLN A 131 10.52 -0.87 6.70
C GLN A 131 9.07 -0.45 6.41
N THR A 132 8.39 0.16 7.39
CA THR A 132 7.03 0.70 7.21
C THR A 132 6.99 1.76 6.13
N CYS A 133 7.95 2.70 6.13
CA CYS A 133 8.07 3.70 5.06
C CYS A 133 8.25 3.02 3.69
N SER A 134 9.02 1.93 3.62
CA SER A 134 9.24 1.18 2.38
C SER A 134 7.94 0.57 1.84
N TRP A 135 7.13 -0.05 2.71
CA TRP A 135 5.82 -0.60 2.31
C TRP A 135 4.80 0.46 1.95
N LEU A 136 4.76 1.58 2.68
CA LEU A 136 3.86 2.69 2.37
C LEU A 136 4.19 3.31 1.01
N LEU A 137 5.47 3.57 0.73
CA LEU A 137 5.90 4.12 -0.57
C LEU A 137 5.63 3.15 -1.71
N TYR A 138 5.83 1.85 -1.49
CA TYR A 138 5.43 0.84 -2.47
C TYR A 138 3.91 0.83 -2.71
N ALA A 139 3.09 0.89 -1.67
CA ALA A 139 1.64 0.94 -1.81
C ALA A 139 1.17 2.22 -2.54
N ILE A 140 1.79 3.37 -2.24
CA ILE A 140 1.58 4.66 -2.93
C ILE A 140 1.93 4.53 -4.42
N GLU A 141 3.04 3.89 -4.77
CA GLU A 141 3.44 3.69 -6.16
C GLU A 141 2.51 2.73 -6.91
N GLN A 142 2.09 1.65 -6.26
CA GLN A 142 1.10 0.73 -6.84
C GLN A 142 -0.25 1.42 -7.05
N SER A 143 -0.67 2.30 -6.13
CA SER A 143 -1.92 3.05 -6.26
C SER A 143 -1.84 4.15 -7.32
N THR A 144 -0.72 4.90 -7.42
CA THR A 144 -0.54 5.87 -8.53
C THR A 144 -0.61 5.17 -9.88
N PHE A 145 0.07 4.03 -10.01
CA PHE A 145 0.09 3.26 -11.25
C PHE A 145 -1.32 2.80 -11.63
N LEU A 146 -2.04 2.16 -10.70
CA LEU A 146 -3.40 1.69 -10.94
C LEU A 146 -4.36 2.84 -11.25
N GLN A 147 -4.26 3.96 -10.52
CA GLN A 147 -5.06 5.15 -10.77
C GLN A 147 -4.79 5.73 -12.15
N GLY A 148 -3.53 5.74 -12.61
CA GLY A 148 -3.16 6.15 -13.96
C GLY A 148 -3.84 5.30 -15.03
N GLN A 149 -3.88 3.98 -14.83
CA GLN A 149 -4.59 3.06 -15.73
C GLN A 149 -6.12 3.30 -15.74
N CYS A 150 -6.69 3.58 -14.57
CA CYS A 150 -8.13 3.82 -14.42
C CYS A 150 -8.57 5.19 -14.96
N HIS A 151 -7.73 6.22 -14.87
CA HIS A 151 -8.08 7.57 -15.32
C HIS A 151 -8.29 7.65 -16.84
N GLN A 152 -7.62 6.79 -17.60
CA GLN A 152 -7.76 6.70 -19.06
C GLN A 152 -8.93 5.80 -19.49
N LEU A 153 -9.62 5.17 -18.54
CA LEU A 153 -10.68 4.23 -18.83
C LEU A 153 -12.00 4.97 -19.05
N GLU A 154 -12.49 4.92 -20.27
CA GLU A 154 -13.88 5.22 -20.58
C GLU A 154 -14.69 3.91 -20.46
N TYR A 155 -15.63 3.88 -19.52
CA TYR A 155 -16.54 2.76 -19.34
C TYR A 155 -17.95 3.29 -19.04
N GLN A 156 -18.95 2.51 -19.41
CA GLN A 156 -20.34 2.81 -19.11
C GLN A 156 -21.08 1.51 -18.81
N VAL A 157 -21.52 1.34 -17.56
CA VAL A 157 -22.31 0.18 -17.18
C VAL A 157 -23.70 0.33 -17.80
N ASN A 158 -23.93 -0.42 -18.87
CA ASN A 158 -25.17 -0.40 -19.65
C ASN A 158 -26.28 -1.26 -19.02
N GLY A 159 -25.92 -2.16 -18.10
CA GLY A 159 -26.85 -3.03 -17.40
C GLY A 159 -26.17 -3.99 -16.43
N PRO A 160 -26.95 -4.71 -15.60
CA PRO A 160 -26.41 -5.71 -14.71
C PRO A 160 -25.91 -6.93 -15.49
N LEU A 161 -24.75 -7.46 -15.10
CA LEU A 161 -24.28 -8.75 -15.60
C LEU A 161 -25.21 -9.87 -15.12
N THR A 162 -25.41 -10.88 -15.97
CA THR A 162 -26.05 -12.14 -15.57
C THR A 162 -25.18 -12.89 -14.56
N LYS A 163 -25.76 -13.88 -13.88
CA LYS A 163 -25.00 -14.74 -12.95
C LYS A 163 -23.78 -15.37 -13.65
N ARG A 164 -23.98 -15.86 -14.88
CA ARG A 164 -22.92 -16.54 -15.63
C ARG A 164 -21.83 -15.60 -16.11
N GLU A 165 -22.19 -14.39 -16.52
CA GLU A 165 -21.22 -13.35 -16.87
C GLU A 165 -20.40 -12.91 -15.66
N ARG A 166 -21.01 -12.81 -14.46
CA ARG A 166 -20.26 -12.55 -13.23
C ARG A 166 -19.25 -13.65 -12.91
N GLU A 167 -19.64 -14.92 -13.06
CA GLU A 167 -18.72 -16.06 -12.88
C GLU A 167 -17.53 -16.00 -13.85
N VAL A 168 -17.81 -15.74 -15.13
CA VAL A 168 -16.76 -15.58 -16.16
C VAL A 168 -15.87 -14.39 -15.84
N LEU A 169 -16.44 -13.22 -15.52
CA LEU A 169 -15.70 -12.02 -15.17
C LEU A 169 -14.79 -12.24 -13.95
N ALA A 170 -15.29 -12.89 -12.90
CA ALA A 170 -14.48 -13.20 -11.71
C ALA A 170 -13.28 -14.07 -12.05
N LEU A 171 -13.44 -15.10 -12.90
CA LEU A 171 -12.32 -15.92 -13.34
C LEU A 171 -11.34 -15.16 -14.24
N MET A 172 -11.82 -14.25 -15.08
CA MET A 172 -10.94 -13.35 -15.85
C MET A 172 -10.12 -12.45 -14.93
N CYS A 173 -10.73 -11.86 -13.89
CA CYS A 173 -10.03 -11.05 -12.90
C CYS A 173 -8.99 -11.83 -12.08
N ARG A 174 -9.18 -13.15 -11.91
CA ARG A 174 -8.19 -14.06 -11.31
C ARG A 174 -7.04 -14.43 -12.26
N GLY A 175 -7.09 -14.00 -13.53
CA GLY A 175 -6.06 -14.22 -14.53
C GLY A 175 -6.18 -15.56 -15.27
N TYR A 176 -7.34 -16.22 -15.23
CA TYR A 176 -7.57 -17.43 -16.02
C TYR A 176 -7.83 -17.08 -17.49
N ASN A 177 -7.26 -17.88 -18.39
CA ASN A 177 -7.52 -17.76 -19.82
C ASN A 177 -8.85 -18.42 -20.23
N GLN A 178 -9.24 -18.23 -21.48
CA GLN A 178 -10.54 -18.69 -21.99
C GLN A 178 -10.71 -20.22 -21.90
N GLU A 179 -9.64 -20.98 -22.13
CA GLU A 179 -9.64 -22.44 -22.06
C GLU A 179 -9.84 -22.92 -20.62
N THR A 180 -9.08 -22.38 -19.68
CA THR A 180 -9.20 -22.73 -18.25
C THR A 180 -10.57 -22.33 -17.70
N ILE A 181 -11.11 -21.17 -18.10
CA ILE A 181 -12.47 -20.77 -17.72
C ILE A 181 -13.49 -21.78 -18.25
N ALA A 182 -13.35 -22.24 -19.49
CA ALA A 182 -14.25 -23.19 -20.10
C ALA A 182 -14.28 -24.53 -19.34
N GLU A 183 -13.10 -25.02 -18.95
CA GLU A 183 -12.93 -26.22 -18.13
C GLU A 183 -13.57 -26.06 -16.74
N LEU A 184 -13.21 -25.00 -16.01
CA LEU A 184 -13.72 -24.72 -14.66
C LEU A 184 -15.25 -24.60 -14.64
N LEU A 185 -15.81 -24.05 -15.71
CA LEU A 185 -17.23 -23.79 -15.83
C LEU A 185 -17.98 -24.89 -16.60
N SER A 186 -17.30 -25.95 -17.06
CA SER A 186 -17.85 -27.06 -17.84
C SER A 186 -18.69 -26.60 -19.06
N ILE A 187 -18.16 -25.65 -19.84
CA ILE A 187 -18.77 -25.14 -21.08
C ILE A 187 -17.74 -25.10 -22.21
N ALA A 188 -18.20 -24.90 -23.45
CA ALA A 188 -17.29 -24.76 -24.59
C ALA A 188 -16.49 -23.43 -24.51
N PRO A 189 -15.22 -23.40 -24.93
CA PRO A 189 -14.43 -22.16 -25.01
C PRO A 189 -15.10 -21.06 -25.84
N ALA A 190 -15.82 -21.43 -26.91
CA ALA A 190 -16.59 -20.49 -27.72
C ALA A 190 -17.73 -19.83 -26.91
N THR A 191 -18.32 -20.54 -25.96
CA THR A 191 -19.37 -20.00 -25.06
C THR A 191 -18.77 -19.00 -24.08
N VAL A 192 -17.57 -19.25 -23.55
CA VAL A 192 -16.83 -18.26 -22.75
C VAL A 192 -16.57 -17.01 -23.58
N GLY A 193 -16.13 -17.17 -24.84
CA GLY A 193 -15.95 -16.05 -25.77
C GLY A 193 -17.20 -15.19 -25.92
N LYS A 194 -18.39 -15.81 -26.03
CA LYS A 194 -19.67 -15.09 -26.07
C LYS A 194 -19.97 -14.34 -24.77
N HIS A 195 -19.74 -14.96 -23.61
CA HIS A 195 -19.91 -14.28 -22.32
C HIS A 195 -18.97 -13.08 -22.19
N ARG A 196 -17.71 -13.21 -22.61
CA ARG A 196 -16.74 -12.11 -22.62
C ARG A 196 -17.18 -10.94 -23.49
N GLN A 197 -17.70 -11.23 -24.68
CA GLN A 197 -18.24 -10.20 -25.57
C GLN A 197 -19.41 -9.45 -24.91
N HIS A 198 -20.39 -10.16 -24.35
CA HIS A 198 -21.50 -9.50 -23.65
C HIS A 198 -21.01 -8.72 -22.42
N ILE A 199 -20.03 -9.21 -21.67
CA ILE A 199 -19.41 -8.46 -20.56
C ILE A 199 -18.84 -7.13 -21.07
N TYR A 200 -18.13 -7.13 -22.20
CA TYR A 200 -17.56 -5.91 -22.76
C TYR A 200 -18.65 -4.92 -23.17
N GLU A 201 -19.72 -5.41 -23.81
CA GLU A 201 -20.88 -4.60 -24.18
C GLU A 201 -21.60 -4.03 -22.95
N GLN A 202 -21.79 -4.83 -21.89
CA GLN A 202 -22.43 -4.38 -20.65
C GLN A 202 -21.57 -3.39 -19.86
N LEU A 203 -20.24 -3.50 -19.92
CA LEU A 203 -19.32 -2.55 -19.28
C LEU A 203 -18.99 -1.34 -20.15
N GLY A 204 -19.41 -1.34 -21.42
CA GLY A 204 -19.12 -0.25 -22.36
C GLY A 204 -17.64 -0.12 -22.70
N VAL A 205 -16.92 -1.24 -22.78
CA VAL A 205 -15.47 -1.30 -23.03
C VAL A 205 -15.15 -2.15 -24.26
N HIS A 206 -13.92 -2.08 -24.75
CA HIS A 206 -13.50 -2.76 -25.98
C HIS A 206 -12.33 -3.73 -25.81
N SER A 207 -11.81 -3.86 -24.58
CA SER A 207 -10.68 -4.74 -24.31
C SER A 207 -10.84 -5.50 -23.00
N GLU A 208 -10.17 -6.65 -22.91
CA GLU A 208 -10.12 -7.43 -21.67
C GLU A 208 -9.57 -6.60 -20.52
N ARG A 209 -8.44 -5.92 -20.74
CA ARG A 209 -7.82 -5.02 -19.74
C ARG A 209 -8.82 -4.01 -19.20
N ASP A 210 -9.58 -3.36 -20.08
CA ASP A 210 -10.55 -2.35 -19.69
C ASP A 210 -11.74 -2.94 -18.94
N ALA A 211 -12.18 -4.15 -19.31
CA ALA A 211 -13.21 -4.87 -18.57
C ALA A 211 -12.77 -5.22 -17.15
N LEU A 212 -11.52 -5.66 -16.96
CA LEU A 212 -10.97 -5.97 -15.64
C LEU A 212 -10.88 -4.71 -14.77
N LEU A 213 -10.41 -3.59 -15.34
CA LEU A 213 -10.34 -2.32 -14.63
C LEU A 213 -11.75 -1.77 -14.29
N ALA A 214 -12.69 -1.84 -15.24
CA ALA A 214 -14.07 -1.43 -15.01
C ALA A 214 -14.72 -2.28 -13.91
N ALA A 215 -14.50 -3.60 -13.91
CA ALA A 215 -15.01 -4.50 -12.88
C ALA A 215 -14.48 -4.14 -11.48
N TYR A 216 -13.20 -3.80 -11.37
CA TYR A 216 -12.59 -3.32 -10.13
C TYR A 216 -13.20 -1.99 -9.67
N LEU A 217 -13.32 -0.99 -10.57
CA LEU A 217 -13.83 0.34 -10.22
C LEU A 217 -15.32 0.36 -9.85
N THR A 218 -16.10 -0.53 -10.46
CA THR A 218 -17.55 -0.63 -10.22
C THR A 218 -17.92 -1.55 -9.07
N GLY A 219 -16.93 -2.18 -8.41
CA GLY A 219 -17.16 -3.14 -7.33
C GLY A 219 -17.80 -4.45 -7.79
N LEU A 220 -17.80 -4.75 -9.09
CA LEU A 220 -18.26 -6.04 -9.63
C LEU A 220 -17.30 -7.18 -9.30
N PHE A 221 -16.06 -6.85 -8.91
CA PHE A 221 -15.06 -7.80 -8.45
C PHE A 221 -14.24 -7.20 -7.29
N SER A 222 -14.06 -7.98 -6.22
CA SER A 222 -13.20 -7.65 -5.09
C SER A 222 -12.23 -8.80 -4.83
N ILE A 223 -10.93 -8.52 -4.91
CA ILE A 223 -9.87 -9.51 -4.64
C ILE A 223 -9.97 -10.08 -3.21
N ILE A 224 -10.45 -9.26 -2.25
CA ILE A 224 -10.50 -9.64 -0.83
C ILE A 224 -11.66 -10.60 -0.58
N GLU A 225 -12.84 -10.32 -1.15
CA GLU A 225 -14.05 -11.13 -0.92
C GLU A 225 -13.95 -12.49 -1.61
N ASP A 226 -13.27 -12.57 -2.75
CA ASP A 226 -13.09 -13.79 -3.53
C ASP A 226 -12.16 -14.83 -2.90
N SER A 227 -11.47 -14.49 -1.80
CA SER A 227 -10.62 -15.42 -1.04
C SER A 227 -11.41 -16.37 -0.12
N SER A 228 -12.75 -16.24 -0.07
CA SER A 228 -13.62 -16.94 0.88
C SER A 228 -14.46 -18.09 0.28
N THR A 229 -14.16 -18.54 -0.95
CA THR A 229 -14.86 -19.67 -1.60
C THR A 229 -13.95 -20.84 -1.90
#